data_AF-G2Y8G2-F1
#
_entry.id   AF-G2Y8G2-F1
#
_cell.length_a   1.000
_cell.length_b   1.000
_cell.length_c   1.000
_cell.angle_alpha   90.00
_cell.angle_beta   90.00
_cell.angle_gamma   90.00
#
_symmetry.space_group_name_H-M   'P 1'
#
loop_
_entity.id
_entity.type
_entity.pdbx_description
1 polymer ?
#
loop_
_entity_poly.entity_id
_entity_poly.type
_entity_poly.pdbx_seq_one_letter_code
_entity_poly.pdbx_strand_id
1 'polypeptide(L)'
;MPTSQLVPQHKARRIFTHSEEAQERIENEQREAVDHMKDMGYRLEATHQRLDNWKHYYENEYAEYARAVKNGTMEPARSFFDLTLLQEHQGAIEGVIEAENDYEKARRRVRMLNVVLSDAYQSSGFANCPDDGYRVSMEEAMVGDVDREWILGWMERNNESVEFGADKDEWEAKSIGLGDSVSVVAKGRERKRIDRWGEMCMAIGNDLPQLPKVVDHKSASEPSQTGFDVANQ
;
A
#
# COMPACT_ATOMS: atom_id res chain seq x y z
N MET A 1 -22.55 58.71 35.52
CA MET A 1 -22.24 57.33 35.11
C MET A 1 -22.74 57.16 33.67
N PRO A 2 -21.88 57.25 32.64
CA PRO A 2 -22.32 57.00 31.27
C PRO A 2 -22.14 55.52 30.90
N THR A 3 -23.22 54.90 30.45
CA THR A 3 -23.28 53.52 29.97
C THR A 3 -22.68 53.45 28.57
N SER A 4 -21.50 52.85 28.44
CA SER A 4 -20.89 52.59 27.12
C SER A 4 -21.51 51.33 26.52
N GLN A 5 -22.29 51.50 25.45
CA GLN A 5 -22.81 50.39 24.66
C GLN A 5 -21.68 49.81 23.79
N LEU A 6 -21.41 48.52 23.96
CA LEU A 6 -20.54 47.73 23.11
C LEU A 6 -21.24 47.46 21.78
N VAL A 7 -20.71 48.05 20.71
CA VAL A 7 -21.13 47.79 19.33
C VAL A 7 -20.70 46.35 18.95
N PRO A 8 -21.59 45.53 18.35
CA PRO A 8 -21.22 44.20 17.88
C PRO A 8 -20.21 44.29 16.74
N GLN A 9 -19.04 43.68 16.92
CA GLN A 9 -18.07 43.53 15.85
C GLN A 9 -18.69 42.70 14.72
N HIS A 10 -18.84 43.33 13.56
CA HIS A 10 -19.20 42.66 12.32
C HIS A 10 -18.22 41.52 12.06
N LYS A 11 -18.73 40.28 12.09
CA LYS A 11 -18.03 39.08 11.62
C LYS A 11 -17.69 39.31 10.15
N ALA A 12 -16.43 39.61 9.86
CA ALA A 12 -15.95 39.75 8.49
C ALA A 12 -16.26 38.44 7.73
N ARG A 13 -17.07 38.53 6.68
CA ARG A 13 -17.24 37.43 5.71
C ARG A 13 -15.86 37.16 5.13
N ARG A 14 -15.26 36.01 5.46
CA ARG A 14 -14.08 35.49 4.75
C ARG A 14 -14.50 35.28 3.30
N ILE A 15 -14.00 36.14 2.41
CA ILE A 15 -14.12 35.92 0.97
C ILE A 15 -12.98 34.96 0.65
N PHE A 16 -13.31 33.69 0.48
CA PHE A 16 -12.35 32.70 0.00
C PHE A 16 -11.93 33.09 -1.41
N THR A 17 -10.63 33.09 -1.65
CA THR A 17 -10.10 33.26 -3.00
C THR A 17 -10.34 31.97 -3.79
N HIS A 18 -10.53 32.04 -5.11
CA HIS A 18 -10.68 30.85 -5.97
C HIS A 18 -9.53 29.82 -5.79
N SER A 19 -8.35 30.27 -5.34
CA SER A 19 -7.20 29.42 -5.02
C SER A 19 -7.40 28.60 -3.74
N GLU A 20 -8.06 29.15 -2.71
CA GLU A 20 -8.31 28.46 -1.45
C GLU A 20 -9.45 27.44 -1.62
N GLU A 21 -10.49 27.77 -2.38
CA GLU A 21 -11.58 26.82 -2.70
C GLU A 21 -11.09 25.63 -3.53
N ALA A 22 -10.12 25.84 -4.42
CA ALA A 22 -9.51 24.76 -5.20
C ALA A 22 -8.66 23.84 -4.32
N GLN A 23 -7.91 24.41 -3.37
CA GLN A 23 -7.11 23.64 -2.44
C GLN A 23 -7.97 22.81 -1.47
N GLU A 24 -9.05 23.41 -0.93
CA GLU A 24 -10.00 22.71 -0.05
C GLU A 24 -10.65 21.50 -0.75
N ARG A 25 -10.94 21.60 -2.06
CA ARG A 25 -11.48 20.47 -2.83
C ARG A 25 -10.49 19.32 -2.93
N ILE A 26 -9.21 19.61 -3.20
CA ILE A 26 -8.15 18.60 -3.30
C ILE A 26 -7.95 17.92 -1.94
N GLU A 27 -7.87 18.69 -0.86
CA GLU A 27 -7.71 18.15 0.49
C GLU A 27 -8.91 17.28 0.93
N ASN A 28 -10.13 17.68 0.55
CA ASN A 28 -11.34 16.88 0.80
C ASN A 28 -11.32 15.57 0.00
N GLU A 29 -10.98 15.62 -1.29
CA GLU A 29 -10.89 14.41 -2.13
C GLU A 29 -9.82 13.44 -1.62
N GLN A 30 -8.67 13.96 -1.18
CA GLN A 30 -7.62 13.16 -0.55
C GLN A 30 -8.12 12.47 0.73
N ARG A 31 -8.84 13.21 1.59
CA ARG A 31 -9.39 12.67 2.83
C ARG A 31 -10.43 11.57 2.56
N GLU A 32 -11.36 11.82 1.64
CA GLU A 32 -12.38 10.86 1.23
C GLU A 32 -11.75 9.58 0.68
N ALA A 33 -10.69 9.69 -0.13
CA ALA A 33 -9.99 8.53 -0.66
C ALA A 33 -9.31 7.69 0.44
N VAL A 34 -8.71 8.35 1.45
CA VAL A 34 -8.10 7.66 2.58
C VAL A 34 -9.16 6.98 3.45
N ASP A 35 -10.27 7.65 3.74
CA ASP A 35 -11.34 7.09 4.57
C ASP A 35 -12.00 5.91 3.85
N HIS A 36 -12.21 6.00 2.54
CA HIS A 36 -12.69 4.89 1.72
C HIS A 36 -11.70 3.70 1.73
N MET A 37 -10.39 3.95 1.62
CA MET A 37 -9.38 2.89 1.71
C MET A 37 -9.40 2.20 3.08
N LYS A 38 -9.58 2.95 4.17
CA LYS A 38 -9.71 2.37 5.53
C LYS A 38 -10.97 1.52 5.65
N ASP A 39 -12.11 1.99 5.13
CA ASP A 39 -13.37 1.22 5.14
C ASP A 39 -13.20 -0.13 4.42
N MET A 40 -12.56 -0.12 3.24
CA MET A 40 -12.26 -1.37 2.52
C MET A 40 -11.28 -2.26 3.30
N GLY A 41 -10.33 -1.67 4.03
CA GLY A 41 -9.41 -2.40 4.89
C GLY A 41 -10.12 -3.13 6.03
N TYR A 42 -11.07 -2.47 6.70
CA TYR A 42 -11.87 -3.10 7.75
C TYR A 42 -12.75 -4.24 7.20
N ARG A 43 -13.29 -4.08 5.99
CA ARG A 43 -14.05 -5.14 5.32
C ARG A 43 -13.17 -6.35 5.00
N LEU A 44 -11.98 -6.11 4.45
CA LEU A 44 -11.01 -7.15 4.18
C LEU A 44 -10.65 -7.92 5.45
N GLU A 45 -10.34 -7.21 6.52
CA GLU A 45 -10.05 -7.82 7.83
C GLU A 45 -11.22 -8.67 8.33
N ALA A 46 -12.46 -8.17 8.24
CA ALA A 46 -13.65 -8.93 8.63
C ALA A 46 -13.83 -10.21 7.80
N THR A 47 -13.55 -10.16 6.48
CA THR A 47 -13.61 -11.35 5.63
C THR A 47 -12.53 -12.37 5.95
N HIS A 48 -11.30 -11.94 6.27
CA HIS A 48 -10.24 -12.84 6.75
C HIS A 48 -10.61 -13.48 8.08
N GLN A 49 -11.11 -12.70 9.05
CA GLN A 49 -11.54 -13.25 10.34
C GLN A 49 -12.65 -14.30 10.18
N ARG A 50 -13.56 -14.13 9.21
CA ARG A 50 -14.58 -15.14 8.90
C ARG A 50 -13.95 -16.44 8.38
N LEU A 51 -12.96 -16.33 7.50
CA LEU A 51 -12.26 -17.50 6.94
C LEU A 51 -11.37 -18.19 7.99
N ASP A 52 -10.66 -17.43 8.81
CA ASP A 52 -9.82 -17.96 9.89
C ASP A 52 -10.66 -18.72 10.94
N ASN A 53 -11.87 -18.21 11.22
CA ASN A 53 -12.81 -18.85 12.14
C ASN A 53 -13.64 -19.98 11.48
N TRP A 54 -13.38 -20.32 10.23
CA TRP A 54 -14.19 -21.29 9.47
C TRP A 54 -14.25 -22.66 10.15
N LYS A 55 -13.14 -23.11 10.73
CA LYS A 55 -13.09 -24.38 11.46
C LYS A 55 -14.09 -24.41 12.63
N HIS A 56 -14.13 -23.34 13.42
CA HIS A 56 -15.06 -23.23 14.54
C HIS A 56 -16.51 -23.14 14.07
N TYR A 57 -16.76 -22.43 12.97
CA TYR A 57 -18.06 -22.40 12.32
C TYR A 57 -18.52 -23.81 11.91
N TYR A 58 -17.67 -24.56 11.20
CA TYR A 58 -17.95 -25.94 10.79
C TYR A 58 -18.25 -26.86 11.98
N GLU A 59 -17.43 -26.81 13.03
CA GLU A 59 -17.60 -27.64 14.23
C GLU A 59 -18.94 -27.35 14.94
N ASN A 60 -19.33 -26.08 15.02
CA ASN A 60 -20.61 -25.68 15.60
C ASN A 60 -21.79 -26.19 14.77
N GLU A 61 -21.79 -25.95 13.46
CA GLU A 61 -22.84 -26.41 12.55
C GLU A 61 -22.96 -27.94 12.56
N TYR A 62 -21.84 -28.65 12.60
CA TYR A 62 -21.83 -30.10 12.68
C TYR A 62 -22.43 -30.61 14.01
N ALA A 63 -22.13 -29.95 15.12
CA ALA A 63 -22.72 -30.29 16.42
C ALA A 63 -24.23 -30.05 16.46
N GLU A 64 -24.73 -29.02 15.77
CA GLU A 64 -26.16 -28.72 15.62
C GLU A 64 -26.85 -29.81 14.78
N TYR A 65 -26.26 -30.13 13.62
CA TYR A 65 -26.73 -31.19 12.74
C TYR A 65 -26.78 -32.54 13.46
N ALA A 66 -25.71 -32.92 14.16
CA ALA A 66 -25.66 -34.16 14.93
C ALA A 66 -26.75 -34.23 16.02
N ARG A 67 -27.06 -33.10 16.68
CA ARG A 67 -28.18 -33.00 17.63
C ARG A 67 -29.53 -33.19 16.93
N ALA A 68 -29.76 -32.55 15.79
CA ALA A 68 -31.01 -32.66 15.04
C ALA A 68 -31.28 -34.09 14.53
N VAL A 69 -30.23 -34.77 14.04
CA VAL A 69 -30.30 -36.18 13.62
C VAL A 69 -30.59 -37.09 14.81
N LYS A 70 -29.89 -36.91 15.94
CA LYS A 70 -30.12 -37.71 17.16
C LYS A 70 -31.55 -37.56 17.70
N ASN A 71 -32.12 -36.36 17.59
CA ASN A 71 -33.48 -36.06 18.04
C ASN A 71 -34.56 -36.49 17.03
N GLY A 72 -34.18 -37.07 15.88
CA GLY A 72 -35.09 -37.50 14.83
C GLY A 72 -35.82 -36.34 14.12
N THR A 73 -35.31 -35.12 14.26
CA THR A 73 -35.89 -33.91 13.65
C THR A 73 -35.39 -33.71 12.22
N MET A 74 -34.29 -34.36 11.86
CA MET A 74 -33.66 -34.30 10.55
C MET A 74 -33.20 -35.69 10.13
N GLU A 75 -33.45 -36.05 8.87
CA GLU A 75 -32.91 -37.28 8.28
C GLU A 75 -31.39 -37.16 8.10
N PRO A 76 -30.63 -38.26 8.27
CA PRO A 76 -29.19 -38.27 8.08
C PRO A 76 -28.82 -38.13 6.60
N ALA A 77 -28.90 -36.91 6.07
CA ALA A 77 -28.50 -36.55 4.72
C ALA A 77 -27.12 -35.90 4.73
N ARG A 78 -26.11 -36.67 5.18
CA ARG A 78 -24.74 -36.18 5.39
C ARG A 78 -24.16 -35.48 4.15
N SER A 79 -24.46 -35.99 2.96
CA SER A 79 -24.01 -35.40 1.68
C SER A 79 -24.59 -34.01 1.42
N PHE A 80 -25.81 -33.72 1.88
CA PHE A 80 -26.41 -32.40 1.71
C PHE A 80 -25.78 -31.39 2.67
N PHE A 81 -25.57 -31.77 3.93
CA PHE A 81 -24.88 -30.93 4.91
C PHE A 81 -23.46 -30.59 4.47
N ASP A 82 -22.68 -31.60 4.06
CA ASP A 82 -21.30 -31.40 3.59
C ASP A 82 -21.25 -30.50 2.35
N LEU A 83 -22.20 -30.65 1.40
CA LEU A 83 -22.28 -29.82 0.21
C LEU A 83 -22.58 -28.35 0.54
N THR A 84 -23.53 -28.09 1.44
CA THR A 84 -23.88 -26.73 1.85
C THR A 84 -22.68 -26.01 2.47
N LEU A 85 -21.99 -26.65 3.41
CA LEU A 85 -20.82 -26.02 4.04
C LEU A 85 -19.65 -25.84 3.08
N LEU A 86 -19.46 -26.74 2.12
CA LEU A 86 -18.46 -26.54 1.07
C LEU A 86 -18.79 -25.32 0.20
N GLN A 87 -20.05 -25.13 -0.18
CA GLN A 87 -20.48 -23.96 -0.94
C GLN A 87 -20.31 -22.67 -0.16
N GLU A 88 -20.65 -22.67 1.13
CA GLU A 88 -20.45 -21.49 1.98
C GLU A 88 -18.97 -21.18 2.22
N HIS A 89 -18.12 -22.19 2.33
CA HIS A 89 -16.66 -22.00 2.42
C HIS A 89 -16.10 -21.36 1.15
N GLN A 90 -16.55 -21.83 -0.03
CA GLN A 90 -16.20 -21.23 -1.31
C GLN A 90 -16.66 -19.76 -1.36
N GLY A 91 -17.89 -19.48 -0.92
CA GLY A 91 -18.38 -18.10 -0.83
C GLY A 91 -17.58 -17.22 0.15
N ALA A 92 -17.06 -17.79 1.25
CA ALA A 92 -16.17 -17.07 2.16
C ALA A 92 -14.82 -16.73 1.51
N ILE A 93 -14.25 -17.66 0.74
CA ILE A 93 -13.02 -17.43 -0.03
C ILE A 93 -13.25 -16.36 -1.11
N GLU A 94 -14.34 -16.47 -1.87
CA GLU A 94 -14.71 -15.48 -2.89
C GLU A 94 -14.87 -14.09 -2.26
N GLY A 95 -15.49 -14.01 -1.09
CA GLY A 95 -15.61 -12.76 -0.34
C GLY A 95 -14.26 -12.13 0.05
N VAL A 96 -13.26 -12.94 0.41
CA VAL A 96 -11.89 -12.44 0.65
C VAL A 96 -11.28 -11.91 -0.64
N ILE A 97 -11.37 -12.65 -1.74
CA ILE A 97 -10.84 -12.23 -3.05
C ILE A 97 -11.44 -10.89 -3.50
N GLU A 98 -12.76 -10.73 -3.36
CA GLU A 98 -13.45 -9.49 -3.69
C GLU A 98 -12.98 -8.33 -2.80
N ALA A 99 -12.90 -8.54 -1.49
CA ALA A 99 -12.46 -7.52 -0.54
C ALA A 99 -10.99 -7.11 -0.77
N GLU A 100 -10.10 -8.05 -1.10
CA GLU A 100 -8.70 -7.77 -1.45
C GLU A 100 -8.62 -6.89 -2.71
N ASN A 101 -9.40 -7.21 -3.73
CA ASN A 101 -9.45 -6.45 -4.97
C ASN A 101 -9.97 -5.02 -4.73
N ASP A 102 -11.02 -4.87 -3.93
CA ASP A 102 -11.58 -3.55 -3.62
C ASP A 102 -10.66 -2.71 -2.74
N TYR A 103 -9.97 -3.32 -1.78
CA TYR A 103 -8.92 -2.65 -1.01
C TYR A 103 -7.78 -2.17 -1.92
N GLU A 104 -7.29 -3.00 -2.83
CA GLU A 104 -6.21 -2.62 -3.74
C GLU A 104 -6.65 -1.54 -4.75
N LYS A 105 -7.91 -1.53 -5.21
CA LYS A 105 -8.46 -0.41 -5.99
C LYS A 105 -8.47 0.89 -5.18
N ALA A 106 -8.92 0.84 -3.92
CA ALA A 106 -8.95 2.01 -3.04
C ALA A 106 -7.53 2.52 -2.75
N ARG A 107 -6.60 1.62 -2.50
CA ARG A 107 -5.17 1.92 -2.29
C ARG A 107 -4.54 2.57 -3.52
N ARG A 108 -4.83 2.08 -4.72
CA ARG A 108 -4.39 2.70 -5.98
C ARG A 108 -4.93 4.12 -6.13
N ARG A 109 -6.19 4.38 -5.75
CA ARG A 109 -6.77 5.74 -5.76
C ARG A 109 -6.02 6.69 -4.82
N VAL A 110 -5.69 6.25 -3.61
CA VAL A 110 -4.89 7.03 -2.65
C VAL A 110 -3.51 7.36 -3.22
N ARG A 111 -2.85 6.38 -3.89
CA ARG A 111 -1.57 6.61 -4.57
C ARG A 111 -1.67 7.65 -5.69
N MET A 112 -2.70 7.58 -6.53
CA MET A 112 -2.90 8.55 -7.62
C MET A 112 -3.08 9.98 -7.11
N LEU A 113 -3.63 10.15 -5.90
CA LEU A 113 -3.81 11.45 -5.26
C LEU A 113 -2.55 11.93 -4.51
N ASN A 114 -1.43 11.20 -4.63
CA ASN A 114 -0.14 11.47 -3.97
C ASN A 114 -0.26 11.68 -2.46
N VAL A 115 -1.22 11.00 -1.82
CA VAL A 115 -1.40 11.10 -0.36
C VAL A 115 -0.32 10.28 0.33
N VAL A 116 0.49 10.94 1.14
CA VAL A 116 1.46 10.28 2.02
C VAL A 116 0.70 9.68 3.20
N LEU A 117 0.58 8.36 3.24
CA LEU A 117 0.01 7.64 4.37
C LEU A 117 1.03 7.63 5.53
N SER A 118 0.68 8.15 6.70
CA SER A 118 1.58 8.10 7.86
C SER A 118 1.62 6.68 8.44
N ASP A 119 2.78 6.04 8.32
CA ASP A 119 3.46 5.01 9.15
C ASP A 119 2.67 3.80 9.73
N ALA A 120 1.41 3.92 10.14
CA ALA A 120 0.65 2.81 10.72
C ALA A 120 0.42 1.63 9.73
N TYR A 121 0.55 1.89 8.42
CA TYR A 121 0.45 0.88 7.36
C TYR A 121 1.80 0.62 6.66
N GLN A 122 2.89 1.23 7.14
CA GLN A 122 4.26 1.05 6.66
C GLN A 122 5.13 0.49 7.78
N SER A 123 4.88 -0.77 8.15
CA SER A 123 5.68 -1.47 9.15
C SER A 123 7.17 -1.60 8.80
N SER A 124 7.58 -1.30 7.56
CA SER A 124 8.98 -1.35 7.14
C SER A 124 9.77 -0.07 7.41
N GLY A 125 9.13 1.04 7.78
CA GLY A 125 9.80 2.36 7.92
C GLY A 125 10.33 2.93 6.60
N PHE A 126 10.13 2.24 5.47
CA PHE A 126 10.39 2.76 4.14
C PHE A 126 9.10 3.35 3.61
N ALA A 127 9.01 4.68 3.67
CA ALA A 127 7.93 5.38 3.02
C ALA A 127 8.01 5.11 1.52
N ASN A 128 6.97 4.47 0.97
CA ASN A 128 6.77 4.35 -0.46
C ASN A 128 6.45 5.75 -0.99
N CYS A 129 7.49 6.53 -1.25
CA CYS A 129 7.39 7.88 -1.78
C CYS A 129 6.88 7.77 -3.21
N PRO A 130 5.84 8.52 -3.61
CA PRO A 130 5.41 8.61 -5.01
C PRO A 130 6.53 9.11 -5.95
N ASP A 131 7.60 9.68 -5.38
CA ASP A 131 8.77 10.21 -6.06
C ASP A 131 10.06 9.57 -5.53
N ASP A 132 10.07 8.24 -5.37
CA ASP A 132 11.28 7.45 -5.09
C ASP A 132 12.19 7.28 -6.33
N GLY A 133 11.83 7.94 -7.44
CA GLY A 133 12.51 7.85 -8.73
C GLY A 133 12.09 6.64 -9.58
N TYR A 134 11.26 5.73 -9.06
CA TYR A 134 10.70 4.61 -9.79
C TYR A 134 9.32 4.99 -10.35
N ARG A 135 9.27 5.27 -11.65
CA ARG A 135 8.00 5.46 -12.36
C ARG A 135 7.29 4.11 -12.49
N VAL A 136 5.98 4.04 -12.26
CA VAL A 136 5.17 2.81 -12.46
C VAL A 136 5.37 2.21 -13.86
N SER A 137 5.58 3.04 -14.88
CA SER A 137 5.92 2.60 -16.25
C SER A 137 7.26 1.85 -16.36
N MET A 138 8.20 2.11 -15.45
CA MET A 138 9.48 1.42 -15.35
C MET A 138 9.29 0.03 -14.73
N GLU A 139 8.39 -0.11 -13.75
CA GLU A 139 8.00 -1.41 -13.19
C GLU A 139 7.33 -2.29 -14.25
N GLU A 140 6.37 -1.76 -15.01
CA GLU A 140 5.72 -2.50 -16.11
C GLU A 140 6.73 -2.96 -17.19
N ALA A 141 7.70 -2.10 -17.53
CA ALA A 141 8.76 -2.46 -18.46
C ALA A 141 9.67 -3.57 -17.88
N MET A 142 10.06 -3.45 -16.62
CA MET A 142 10.88 -4.48 -15.94
C MET A 142 10.15 -5.82 -15.84
N VAL A 143 8.84 -5.82 -15.56
CA VAL A 143 8.03 -7.04 -15.49
C VAL A 143 7.87 -7.70 -16.86
N GLY A 144 7.86 -6.92 -17.94
CA GLY A 144 7.81 -7.43 -19.31
C GLY A 144 9.08 -8.16 -19.73
N ASP A 145 10.23 -7.72 -19.23
CA ASP A 145 11.55 -8.30 -19.54
C ASP A 145 11.89 -9.54 -18.69
N VAL A 146 11.06 -9.87 -17.70
CA VAL A 146 11.26 -11.07 -16.88
C VAL A 146 10.85 -12.31 -17.66
N ASP A 147 11.81 -13.21 -17.87
CA ASP A 147 11.57 -14.53 -18.44
C ASP A 147 10.74 -15.38 -17.46
N ARG A 148 9.42 -15.38 -17.69
CA ARG A 148 8.45 -16.12 -16.88
C ARG A 148 8.63 -17.63 -17.03
N GLU A 149 9.07 -18.11 -18.20
CA GLU A 149 9.29 -19.53 -18.44
C GLU A 149 10.48 -20.03 -17.63
N TRP A 150 11.52 -19.21 -17.49
CA TRP A 150 12.66 -19.53 -16.62
C TRP A 150 12.24 -19.63 -15.15
N ILE A 151 11.44 -18.70 -14.65
CA ILE A 151 10.95 -18.72 -13.25
C ILE A 151 10.03 -19.93 -13.01
N LEU A 152 9.09 -20.19 -13.93
CA LEU A 152 8.19 -21.33 -13.83
C LEU A 152 8.96 -22.65 -13.90
N GLY A 153 9.94 -22.75 -14.80
CA GLY A 153 10.82 -23.91 -14.89
C GLY A 153 11.71 -24.10 -13.66
N TRP A 154 12.10 -23.02 -12.98
CA TRP A 154 12.79 -23.08 -11.69
C TRP A 154 11.86 -23.57 -10.57
N MET A 155 10.61 -23.09 -10.54
CA MET A 155 9.61 -23.53 -9.55
C MET A 155 9.18 -25.00 -9.75
N GLU A 156 9.08 -25.46 -11.00
CA GLU A 156 8.70 -26.83 -11.34
C GLU A 156 9.85 -27.83 -11.22
N ARG A 157 11.11 -27.37 -11.16
CA ARG A 157 12.23 -28.21 -10.76
C ARG A 157 12.05 -28.60 -9.29
N ASN A 158 11.39 -29.73 -9.09
CA ASN A 158 11.36 -30.44 -7.82
C ASN A 158 12.78 -30.50 -7.24
N ASN A 159 12.91 -30.03 -6.00
CA ASN A 159 14.13 -30.06 -5.16
C ASN A 159 14.57 -31.48 -4.77
N GLU A 160 14.29 -32.48 -5.60
CA GLU A 160 14.79 -33.83 -5.43
C GLU A 160 16.15 -33.90 -6.12
N SER A 161 17.21 -33.70 -5.33
CA SER A 161 18.64 -33.82 -5.69
C SER A 161 19.40 -32.57 -6.17
N VAL A 162 19.02 -31.36 -5.71
CA VAL A 162 20.10 -30.38 -5.50
C VAL A 162 20.87 -30.88 -4.28
N GLU A 163 21.85 -31.76 -4.51
CA GLU A 163 23.03 -31.77 -3.68
C GLU A 163 23.50 -30.32 -3.68
N PHE A 164 23.19 -29.59 -2.61
CA PHE A 164 23.96 -28.42 -2.26
C PHE A 164 25.36 -28.97 -2.06
N GLY A 165 26.12 -29.07 -3.16
CA GLY A 165 27.55 -28.87 -3.11
C GLY A 165 27.67 -27.61 -2.29
N ALA A 166 28.07 -27.79 -1.04
CA ALA A 166 28.30 -26.71 -0.15
C ALA A 166 29.53 -25.99 -0.73
N ASP A 167 29.31 -25.20 -1.77
CA ASP A 167 29.96 -23.92 -1.93
C ASP A 167 29.50 -23.10 -0.73
N LYS A 168 30.02 -23.51 0.44
CA LYS A 168 30.34 -22.60 1.51
C LYS A 168 31.23 -21.60 0.80
N ASP A 169 30.64 -20.50 0.39
CA ASP A 169 31.36 -19.25 0.34
C ASP A 169 32.07 -19.15 1.69
N GLU A 170 33.37 -19.43 1.68
CA GLU A 170 34.30 -19.16 2.77
C GLU A 170 34.42 -17.64 2.85
N TRP A 171 33.33 -16.98 3.23
CA TRP A 171 33.40 -15.63 3.72
C TRP A 171 34.16 -15.72 5.03
N GLU A 172 35.46 -15.46 4.95
CA GLU A 172 36.31 -15.14 6.09
C GLU A 172 35.82 -13.83 6.72
N ALA A 173 34.63 -13.85 7.32
CA ALA A 173 34.14 -12.76 8.13
C ALA A 173 35.05 -12.69 9.37
N LYS A 174 36.09 -11.85 9.31
CA LYS A 174 36.86 -11.49 10.49
C LYS A 174 35.91 -10.88 11.50
N SER A 175 35.83 -11.45 12.69
CA SER A 175 35.11 -10.85 13.81
C SER A 175 35.78 -9.52 14.14
N ILE A 176 35.14 -8.42 13.75
CA ILE A 176 35.57 -7.06 14.07
C ILE A 176 35.11 -6.79 15.51
N GLY A 177 36.05 -6.49 16.42
CA GLY A 177 35.69 -6.08 17.78
C GLY A 177 34.94 -4.75 17.75
N LEU A 178 34.11 -4.45 18.76
CA LEU A 178 33.46 -3.14 18.89
C LEU A 178 34.46 -1.95 18.83
N GLY A 179 35.72 -2.20 19.15
CA GLY A 179 36.83 -1.24 19.07
C GLY A 179 37.50 -1.11 17.70
N ASP A 180 37.07 -1.84 16.67
CA ASP A 180 37.59 -1.76 15.30
C ASP A 180 36.60 -1.07 14.34
N SER A 181 35.43 -0.66 14.86
CA SER A 181 34.47 0.14 14.09
C SER A 181 35.06 1.53 13.83
N VAL A 182 35.17 1.89 12.54
CA VAL A 182 35.73 3.18 12.09
C VAL A 182 35.03 4.37 12.74
N SER A 183 33.74 4.25 13.11
CA SER A 183 32.99 5.30 13.80
C SER A 183 33.37 5.49 15.26
N VAL A 184 33.85 4.44 15.94
CA VAL A 184 34.20 4.42 17.37
C VAL A 184 35.64 4.90 17.59
N VAL A 185 36.55 4.61 16.66
CA VAL A 185 37.99 4.95 16.78
C VAL A 185 38.36 6.25 16.07
N ALA A 186 37.49 6.78 15.20
CA ALA A 186 37.78 8.00 14.44
C ALA A 186 38.13 9.17 15.37
N LYS A 187 39.32 9.74 15.16
CA LYS A 187 39.80 10.99 15.78
C LYS A 187 40.16 12.01 14.70
N GLY A 188 40.06 13.29 15.00
CA GLY A 188 40.49 14.36 14.09
C GLY A 188 39.57 14.58 12.88
N ARG A 189 40.12 14.61 11.67
CA ARG A 189 39.41 15.04 10.44
C ARG A 189 38.31 14.07 10.02
N GLU A 190 38.50 12.77 10.23
CA GLU A 190 37.51 11.75 9.90
C GLU A 190 36.31 11.81 10.83
N ARG A 191 36.54 12.04 12.13
CA ARG A 191 35.46 12.26 13.10
C ARG A 191 34.61 13.47 12.75
N LYS A 192 35.25 14.59 12.38
CA LYS A 192 34.54 15.78 11.89
C LYS A 192 33.70 15.52 10.65
N ARG A 193 34.13 14.60 9.77
CA ARG A 193 33.37 14.23 8.56
C ARG A 193 32.13 13.40 8.91
N ILE A 194 32.27 12.49 9.88
CA ILE A 194 31.16 11.68 10.41
C ILE A 194 30.16 12.57 11.15
N ASP A 195 30.64 13.45 12.04
CA ASP A 195 29.77 14.36 12.79
C ASP A 195 29.04 15.34 11.85
N ARG A 196 29.72 15.86 10.81
CA ARG A 196 29.09 16.71 9.78
C ARG A 196 28.01 15.96 8.98
N TRP A 197 28.20 14.66 8.73
CA TRP A 197 27.18 13.83 8.12
C TRP A 197 25.97 13.65 9.05
N GLY A 198 26.22 13.39 10.34
CA GLY A 198 25.15 13.33 11.35
C GLY A 198 24.37 14.65 11.47
N GLU A 199 25.07 15.79 11.45
CA GLU A 199 24.44 17.12 11.42
C GLU A 199 23.60 17.32 10.16
N MET A 200 24.06 16.88 8.98
CA MET A 200 23.26 16.94 7.76
C MET A 200 22.00 16.07 7.83
N CYS A 201 22.10 14.85 8.37
CA CYS A 201 20.92 13.99 8.54
C CYS A 201 19.91 14.62 9.52
N MET A 202 20.37 15.24 10.60
CA MET A 202 19.51 15.95 11.55
C MET A 202 18.92 17.24 10.98
N ALA A 203 19.66 17.94 10.11
CA ALA A 203 19.17 19.12 9.41
C ALA A 203 18.11 18.74 8.36
N ILE A 204 18.32 17.68 7.58
CA ILE A 204 17.35 17.18 6.59
C ILE A 204 16.07 16.69 7.28
N GLY A 205 16.17 16.10 8.48
CA GLY A 205 15.00 15.73 9.28
C GLY A 205 14.19 16.92 9.84
N ASN A 206 14.78 18.12 9.89
CA ASN A 206 14.13 19.33 10.43
C ASN A 206 13.83 20.40 9.36
N ASP A 207 14.51 20.37 8.21
CA ASP A 207 14.31 21.26 7.07
C ASP A 207 13.72 20.47 5.90
N LEU A 208 12.40 20.24 5.93
CA LEU A 208 11.64 19.97 4.72
C LEU A 208 11.54 21.30 3.96
N PRO A 209 12.21 21.50 2.81
CA PRO A 209 12.09 22.74 2.08
C PRO A 209 10.75 22.74 1.36
N GLN A 210 10.03 23.87 1.41
CA GLN A 210 8.96 24.14 0.46
C GLN A 210 9.54 24.02 -0.96
N LEU A 211 9.06 23.04 -1.72
CA LEU A 211 9.48 22.79 -3.10
C LEU A 211 9.34 24.07 -3.94
N PRO A 212 10.30 24.38 -4.84
CA PRO A 212 10.22 25.56 -5.68
C PRO A 212 9.10 25.42 -6.71
N LYS A 213 8.38 26.53 -6.95
CA LYS A 213 7.34 26.63 -7.98
C LYS A 213 7.89 26.18 -9.34
N VAL A 214 7.19 25.22 -9.94
CA VAL A 214 7.40 24.67 -11.27
C VAL A 214 7.63 25.79 -12.29
N VAL A 215 8.70 25.66 -13.07
CA VAL A 215 8.98 26.50 -14.24
C VAL A 215 8.09 26.03 -15.38
N ASP A 216 7.26 26.94 -15.90
CA ASP A 216 6.40 26.68 -17.06
C ASP A 216 7.26 26.39 -18.30
N HIS A 217 7.28 25.13 -18.71
CA HIS A 217 7.81 24.75 -20.02
C HIS A 217 6.76 25.06 -21.09
N LYS A 218 7.07 26.08 -21.88
CA LYS A 218 6.40 26.48 -23.13
C LYS A 218 6.15 25.26 -24.02
N SER A 219 4.90 24.84 -24.16
CA SER A 219 4.48 23.76 -25.04
C SER A 219 4.89 24.05 -26.49
N ALA A 220 5.69 23.15 -27.06
CA ALA A 220 6.03 23.16 -28.47
C ALA A 220 4.81 22.74 -29.31
N SER A 221 4.71 23.39 -30.48
CA SER A 221 3.62 23.36 -31.44
C SER A 221 3.26 21.97 -31.99
N GLU A 222 1.96 21.78 -32.24
CA GLU A 222 1.37 20.61 -32.92
C GLU A 222 1.91 20.44 -34.36
N PRO A 223 2.12 19.20 -34.84
CA PRO A 223 2.36 18.94 -36.25
C PRO A 223 1.05 18.90 -37.06
N SER A 224 1.09 19.55 -38.22
CA SER A 224 0.01 19.73 -39.18
C SER A 224 -0.60 18.41 -39.68
N GLN A 225 -1.93 18.37 -39.70
CA GLN A 225 -2.72 17.35 -40.39
C GLN A 225 -2.58 17.50 -41.91
N THR A 226 -2.00 16.50 -42.58
CA THR A 226 -2.13 16.30 -44.04
C THR A 226 -3.32 15.37 -44.30
N GLY A 227 -4.32 15.89 -45.01
CA GLY A 227 -5.54 15.19 -45.37
C GLY A 227 -5.31 14.04 -46.36
N PHE A 228 -6.03 12.94 -46.13
CA PHE A 228 -6.25 11.89 -47.12
C PHE A 228 -7.73 11.94 -47.53
N ASP A 229 -7.97 12.38 -48.75
CA ASP A 229 -9.22 12.17 -49.49
C ASP A 229 -9.34 10.69 -49.87
N VAL A 230 -10.46 10.05 -49.52
CA VAL A 230 -10.96 8.88 -50.23
C VAL A 230 -12.44 9.07 -50.49
N ALA A 231 -12.75 9.42 -51.74
CA ALA A 231 -14.09 9.40 -52.29
C ALA A 231 -14.50 7.95 -52.57
N ASN A 232 -15.63 7.52 -52.00
CA ASN A 232 -16.30 6.28 -52.36
C ASN A 232 -17.11 6.47 -53.65
N GLN A 233 -16.79 5.69 -54.68
CA GLN A 233 -17.73 5.15 -55.67
C GLN A 233 -17.45 3.67 -55.84
#